data_AF-A0A957I5J7-F1
#
_entry.id   AF-A0A957I5J7-F1
#
_cell.length_a   1.000
_cell.length_b   1.000
_cell.length_c   1.000
_cell.angle_alpha   90.00
_cell.angle_beta   90.00
_cell.angle_gamma   90.00
#
_symmetry.space_group_name_H-M   'P 1'
#
loop_
_entity.id
_entity.type
_entity.pdbx_description
1 polymer ?
#
loop_
_entity_poly.entity_id
_entity_poly.type
_entity_poly.pdbx_seq_one_letter_code
_entity_poly.pdbx_strand_id
1 'polypeptide(L)' 'IDTTWTDERDGQVGRVGYEISFTRYFYKYQPPRPLEEIEADIRLLEQDILGLLSDLIVDSDLQEGEGNNGS' A
#
# COMPACT_ATOMS: atom_id res chain seq x y z
N ILE A 1 30.82 -1.27 45.83
CA ILE A 1 30.50 -2.08 44.63
C ILE A 1 29.59 -3.18 45.14
N ASP A 2 28.36 -3.27 44.66
CA ASP A 2 27.41 -4.29 45.14
C ASP A 2 27.91 -5.67 44.64
N THR A 3 28.38 -6.50 45.56
CA THR A 3 28.99 -7.82 45.27
C THR A 3 28.01 -8.97 45.44
N THR A 4 26.72 -8.70 45.62
CA THR A 4 25.73 -9.73 45.97
C THR A 4 25.19 -10.51 44.76
N TRP A 5 25.51 -10.11 43.53
CA TRP A 5 25.00 -10.76 42.32
C TRP A 5 26.13 -11.11 41.33
N THR A 6 26.20 -12.38 40.94
CA THR A 6 27.20 -12.95 40.01
C THR A 6 26.47 -13.45 38.76
N ASP A 7 26.94 -13.09 37.57
CA ASP A 7 26.28 -13.48 36.31
C ASP A 7 26.57 -14.95 35.99
N GLU A 8 25.52 -15.72 35.67
CA GLU A 8 25.63 -17.15 35.39
C GLU A 8 26.34 -17.47 34.06
N ARG A 9 26.48 -16.47 33.17
CA ARG A 9 27.10 -16.66 31.85
C ARG A 9 28.62 -16.61 31.88
N ASP A 10 29.21 -15.84 32.79
CA ASP A 10 30.68 -15.66 32.89
C ASP A 10 31.25 -15.84 34.30
N GLY A 11 30.40 -16.02 35.31
CA GLY A 11 30.80 -16.27 36.70
C GLY A 11 31.43 -15.06 37.39
N GLN A 12 31.29 -13.86 36.82
CA GLN A 12 31.88 -12.64 37.38
C GLN A 12 30.83 -11.78 38.10
N VAL A 13 31.30 -11.00 39.07
CA VAL A 13 30.46 -10.08 39.85
C VAL A 13 30.10 -8.87 38.97
N GLY A 14 28.83 -8.73 38.63
CA GLY A 14 28.32 -7.67 37.74
C GLY A 14 27.17 -8.17 36.87
N ARG A 15 26.43 -7.28 36.22
CA ARG A 15 25.40 -7.64 35.22
C ARG A 15 26.00 -7.52 33.82
N VAL A 16 26.01 -8.61 33.04
CA VAL A 16 26.41 -8.52 31.63
C VAL A 16 25.30 -7.81 30.85
N GLY A 17 25.56 -6.56 30.46
CA GLY A 17 24.66 -5.75 29.65
C GLY A 17 24.68 -6.21 28.19
N TYR A 18 23.52 -6.54 27.64
CA TYR A 18 23.37 -6.73 26.20
C TYR A 18 23.29 -5.36 25.52
N GLU A 19 24.18 -5.12 24.56
CA GLU A 19 24.09 -3.94 23.71
C GLU A 19 23.01 -4.16 22.64
N ILE A 20 21.85 -3.52 22.82
CA ILE A 20 20.83 -3.48 21.77
C ILE A 20 21.26 -2.41 20.77
N SER A 21 21.74 -2.83 19.60
CA SER A 21 22.00 -1.92 18.48
C SER A 21 20.67 -1.34 17.98
N PHE A 22 20.26 -0.19 18.52
CA PHE A 22 19.12 0.54 18.00
C PHE A 22 19.52 1.18 16.67
N THR A 23 19.18 0.54 15.55
CA THR A 23 19.12 1.24 14.26
C THR A 23 18.09 2.37 14.39
N ARG A 24 18.58 3.60 14.34
CA ARG A 24 17.74 4.79 14.34
C ARG A 24 17.11 4.93 12.95
N TYR A 25 15.86 4.53 12.84
CA TYR A 25 15.05 4.83 11.65
C TYR A 25 14.74 6.33 11.66
N PHE A 26 15.52 7.10 10.89
CA PHE A 26 15.17 8.48 10.59
C PHE A 26 14.08 8.46 9.52
N TYR A 27 12.85 8.78 9.90
CA TYR A 27 11.80 9.10 8.94
C TYR A 27 12.22 10.38 8.20
N LYS A 28 12.55 10.25 6.91
CA LYS A 28 12.71 11.40 6.03
C LYS A 28 11.32 11.90 5.67
N TYR A 29 11.10 13.20 5.84
CA TYR A 29 9.88 13.84 5.36
C TYR A 29 9.73 13.59 3.85
N GLN A 30 8.63 12.96 3.47
CA GLN A 30 8.19 12.90 2.09
C GLN A 30 7.07 13.93 1.92
N PRO A 31 7.25 14.93 1.04
CA PRO A 31 6.15 15.82 0.71
C PRO A 31 5.02 15.01 0.07
N PRO A 32 3.74 15.35 0.35
CA PRO A 32 2.62 14.80 -0.39
C PRO A 32 2.77 15.04 -1.89
N ARG A 33 2.14 14.18 -2.70
CA ARG A 33 2.04 14.42 -4.14
C ARG A 33 1.39 15.79 -4.43
N PRO A 34 1.81 16.50 -5.49
CA PRO A 34 1.20 17.77 -5.91
C PRO A 34 -0.29 17.62 -6.18
N LEU A 35 -1.05 18.72 -6.01
CA LEU A 35 -2.49 18.72 -6.28
C LEU A 35 -2.79 18.45 -7.76
N GLU A 36 -1.96 18.98 -8.65
CA GLU A 36 -2.09 18.83 -10.10
C GLU A 36 -1.94 17.36 -10.53
N GLU A 37 -1.09 16.59 -9.83
CA GLU A 37 -0.95 15.15 -10.05
C GLU A 37 -2.21 14.39 -9.64
N ILE A 38 -2.81 14.76 -8.49
CA ILE A 38 -4.06 14.17 -8.02
C ILE A 38 -5.20 14.46 -9.01
N GLU A 39 -5.32 15.70 -9.48
CA GLU A 39 -6.35 16.08 -10.46
C GLU A 39 -6.19 15.34 -11.80
N ALA A 40 -4.95 15.15 -12.26
CA ALA A 40 -4.66 14.42 -13.49
C ALA A 40 -5.05 12.93 -13.35
N ASP A 41 -4.67 12.30 -12.23
CA ASP A 41 -5.03 10.91 -11.92
C ASP A 41 -6.56 10.73 -11.89
N ILE A 42 -7.29 11.66 -11.25
CA ILE A 42 -8.76 11.62 -11.18
C ILE A 42 -9.37 11.70 -12.58
N ARG A 43 -8.95 12.67 -13.40
CA ARG A 43 -9.50 12.84 -14.77
C ARG A 43 -9.24 11.64 -15.66
N LEU A 44 -8.07 11.00 -15.51
CA LEU A 44 -7.76 9.78 -16.25
C LEU A 44 -8.71 8.64 -15.85
N LEU A 45 -8.90 8.42 -14.55
CA LEU A 45 -9.84 7.41 -14.06
C LEU A 45 -11.27 7.68 -14.52
N GLU A 46 -11.71 8.94 -14.51
CA GLU A 46 -13.03 9.34 -15.02
C GLU A 46 -13.19 8.96 -16.50
N GLN A 47 -12.18 9.21 -17.33
CA GLN A 47 -12.19 8.85 -18.75
C GLN A 47 -12.24 7.34 -18.96
N ASP A 48 -11.43 6.59 -18.20
CA ASP A 48 -11.43 5.13 -18.26
C ASP A 48 -12.80 4.55 -17.89
N ILE A 49 -13.43 5.07 -16.83
CA ILE A 49 -14.78 4.65 -16.41
C ILE A 49 -15.81 4.96 -17.50
N LEU A 50 -15.77 6.15 -18.09
CA LEU A 50 -16.69 6.54 -19.16
C LEU A 50 -16.50 5.68 -20.42
N GLY A 51 -15.26 5.31 -20.75
CA GLY A 51 -14.96 4.37 -21.83
C GLY A 51 -15.60 3.00 -21.58
N LEU A 52 -15.34 2.42 -20.41
CA LEU A 52 -15.91 1.11 -20.03
C LEU A 52 -17.43 1.11 -20.04
N LEU A 53 -18.07 2.17 -19.54
CA LEU A 53 -19.53 2.30 -19.57
C LEU A 53 -20.08 2.44 -20.99
N SER A 54 -19.37 3.14 -21.88
CA SER A 54 -19.77 3.29 -23.28
C SER A 54 -19.73 1.96 -24.01
N ASP A 55 -18.67 1.17 -23.82
CA ASP A 55 -18.52 -0.15 -24.42
C ASP A 55 -19.65 -1.10 -23.96
N LEU A 56 -19.99 -1.09 -22.67
CA LEU A 56 -21.09 -1.90 -22.12
C LEU A 56 -22.46 -1.52 -22.70
N ILE A 57 -22.71 -0.23 -22.93
CA ILE A 57 -23.97 0.23 -23.53
C ILE A 57 -24.04 -0.20 -25.00
N VAL A 58 -22.95 -0.05 -25.75
CA VAL A 58 -22.88 -0.49 -27.15
C VAL A 58 -23.09 -2.00 -27.27
N ASP A 59 -22.52 -2.79 -26.37
CA ASP A 59 -22.71 -4.25 -26.34
C ASP A 59 -24.16 -4.65 -25.99
N SER A 60 -24.88 -3.85 -25.21
CA SER A 60 -26.29 -4.10 -24.91
C SER A 60 -27.21 -3.82 -26.10
N ASP A 61 -26.90 -2.81 -26.92
CA ASP A 61 -27.70 -2.44 -28.10
C ASP A 61 -27.56 -3.45 -29.25
N LEU A 62 -26.49 -4.25 -29.28
CA LEU A 62 -26.26 -5.27 -30.31
C LEU A 62 -26.99 -6.60 -30.04
N GLN A 63 -27.63 -6.78 -28.89
CA GLN A 63 -28.30 -8.05 -28.52
C GLN A 63 -29.81 -8.10 -28.84
N GLU A 64 -30.43 -6.99 -29.26
CA GLU A 64 -31.88 -6.95 -29.55
C GLU A 64 -32.26 -7.34 -31.01
N GLY A 65 -31.30 -7.68 -31.86
CA GLY A 65 -31.53 -7.83 -33.32
C GLY A 65 -31.80 -9.23 -33.89
N GLU A 66 -31.59 -10.32 -33.15
CA GLU A 66 -31.65 -11.69 -33.70
C GLU A 66 -32.80 -12.49 -33.06
N GLY A 67 -34.04 -12.19 -33.44
CA GLY A 67 -35.20 -12.82 -32.79
C GLY A 67 -36.54 -12.77 -33.49
N ASN A 68 -36.61 -12.56 -34.82
CA ASN A 68 -37.80 -12.94 -35.58
C ASN A 68 -37.53 -12.91 -37.08
N ASN A 69 -37.29 -14.06 -37.71
CA ASN A 69 -37.54 -14.29 -39.13
C ASN A 69 -37.46 -15.79 -39.44
N GLY A 70 -38.61 -16.44 -39.67
CA GLY A 70 -38.64 -17.61 -40.56
C GLY A 70 -39.52 -18.79 -40.13
N SER A 71 -40.80 -18.65 -40.46
CA SER A 71 -41.79 -19.71 -40.74
C SER A 71 -42.53 -20.39 -39.59
#